data_AF-A0A4P6KWY2-F1
#
_entry.id   AF-A0A4P6KWY2-F1
#
_cell.length_a   1.000
_cell.length_b   1.000
_cell.length_c   1.000
_cell.angle_alpha   90.00
_cell.angle_beta   90.00
_cell.angle_gamma   90.00
#
_symmetry.space_group_name_H-M   'P 1'
#
loop_
_entity.id
_entity.type
_entity.pdbx_description
1 polymer ?
#
loop_
_entity_poly.entity_id
_entity_poly.type
_entity_poly.pdbx_seq_one_letter_code
_entity_poly.pdbx_strand_id
1 'polypeptide(L)' 'MNDTVYDEARANWRMAQCVDTGVKLSLADGVTPALEFMQECGVPREIAMRVLGAPCFGRHPAPTNAHAEAAR' A
#
# COMPACT_ATOMS: atom_id res chain seq x y z
N MET A 1 26.94 -1.49 -27.30
CA MET A 1 27.26 -1.62 -25.86
C MET A 1 26.13 -0.95 -25.10
N ASN A 2 25.12 -1.71 -24.66
CA ASN A 2 23.99 -1.23 -23.87
C ASN A 2 24.19 -1.70 -22.43
N ASP A 3 25.20 -1.13 -21.77
CA ASP A 3 25.65 -1.47 -20.42
C ASP A 3 25.01 -0.54 -19.36
N THR A 4 23.69 -0.34 -19.40
CA THR A 4 23.01 0.56 -18.44
C THR A 4 21.69 0.06 -17.85
N VAL A 5 21.19 -1.13 -18.19
CA VAL A 5 19.83 -1.54 -17.75
C VAL A 5 19.83 -2.53 -16.57
N TYR A 6 21.00 -3.03 -16.14
CA TYR A 6 21.10 -3.97 -15.01
C TYR A 6 21.42 -3.31 -13.66
N ASP A 7 21.16 -2.02 -13.50
CA ASP A 7 21.15 -1.37 -12.18
C ASP A 7 19.80 -1.60 -11.43
N GLU A 8 19.05 -2.62 -11.85
CA GLU A 8 17.70 -2.96 -11.36
C GLU A 8 17.67 -4.07 -10.29
N ALA A 9 18.82 -4.49 -9.75
CA ALA A 9 18.85 -5.54 -8.72
C ALA A 9 18.78 -5.00 -7.29
N ARG A 10 19.08 -3.71 -7.07
CA ARG A 10 18.93 -3.09 -5.76
C ARG A 10 17.59 -2.38 -5.74
N ALA A 11 16.60 -3.04 -5.15
CA ALA A 11 15.29 -2.45 -4.84
C ALA A 11 15.48 -0.97 -4.48
N ASN A 12 14.99 -0.07 -5.32
CA ASN A 12 15.14 1.36 -5.12
C ASN A 12 14.51 1.68 -3.76
N TRP A 13 15.33 1.88 -2.73
CA TRP A 13 14.88 1.98 -1.34
C TRP A 13 13.86 3.12 -1.16
N ARG A 14 14.00 4.17 -1.99
CA ARG A 14 13.02 5.26 -2.08
C ARG A 14 11.66 4.77 -2.54
N MET A 15 11.62 3.94 -3.58
CA MET A 15 10.39 3.35 -4.07
C MET A 15 9.75 2.45 -3.01
N ALA A 16 10.54 1.64 -2.30
CA ALA A 16 10.03 0.81 -1.20
C ALA A 16 9.40 1.67 -0.08
N GLN A 17 10.03 2.80 0.27
CA GLN A 17 9.51 3.74 1.26
C GLN A 17 8.20 4.42 0.81
N CYS A 18 8.10 4.79 -0.48
CA CYS A 18 6.88 5.34 -1.06
C CYS A 18 5.74 4.31 -1.05
N VAL A 19 6.04 3.05 -1.37
CA VAL A 19 5.06 1.95 -1.29
C VAL A 19 4.59 1.72 0.14
N ASP A 20 5.49 1.67 1.13
CA ASP A 20 5.13 1.51 2.54
C ASP A 20 4.24 2.67 3.05
N THR A 21 4.58 3.90 2.66
CA THR A 21 3.78 5.09 3.00
C THR A 21 2.40 5.04 2.35
N GLY A 22 2.32 4.70 1.06
CA GLY A 22 1.04 4.60 0.37
C GLY A 22 0.15 3.49 0.94
N VAL A 23 0.73 2.36 1.40
CA VAL A 23 -0.04 1.32 2.11
C VAL A 23 -0.64 1.88 3.40
N LYS A 24 0.12 2.63 4.20
CA LYS A 24 -0.37 3.26 5.43
C LYS A 24 -1.48 4.28 5.15
N LEU A 25 -1.30 5.11 4.12
CA LEU A 25 -2.32 6.06 3.65
C LEU A 25 -3.61 5.33 3.24
N SER A 26 -3.50 4.16 2.59
CA SER A 26 -4.67 3.41 2.16
C SER A 26 -5.54 2.91 3.32
N LEU A 27 -4.92 2.64 4.46
CA LEU A 27 -5.60 2.23 5.69
C LEU A 27 -6.23 3.41 6.45
N ALA A 28 -5.65 4.61 6.32
CA ALA A 28 -6.11 5.81 7.01
C ALA A 28 -7.17 6.59 6.20
N ASP A 29 -6.87 6.88 4.93
CA ASP A 29 -7.63 7.81 4.08
C ASP A 29 -8.31 7.11 2.89
N GLY A 30 -8.00 5.83 2.67
CA GLY A 30 -8.57 5.01 1.60
C GLY A 30 -7.66 4.83 0.37
N VAL A 31 -8.09 3.94 -0.52
CA VAL A 31 -7.26 3.46 -1.65
C VAL A 31 -6.97 4.54 -2.69
N THR A 32 -7.94 5.42 -2.98
CA THR A 32 -7.79 6.47 -4.00
C THR A 32 -6.65 7.46 -3.67
N PRO A 33 -6.63 8.12 -2.50
CA PRO A 33 -5.53 9.04 -2.16
C PRO A 33 -4.18 8.34 -2.03
N ALA A 34 -4.15 7.08 -1.59
CA ALA A 34 -2.94 6.28 -1.56
C ALA A 34 -2.37 5.99 -2.96
N LEU A 35 -3.24 5.70 -3.93
CA LEU A 35 -2.86 5.46 -5.31
C LEU A 35 -2.29 6.72 -5.98
N GLU A 36 -2.90 7.88 -5.72
CA GLU A 36 -2.42 9.18 -6.20
C GLU A 36 -1.04 9.48 -5.65
N PHE A 37 -0.84 9.37 -4.34
CA PHE A 37 0.46 9.55 -3.70
C PHE A 37 1.55 8.63 -4.28
N MET A 38 1.25 7.35 -4.49
CA MET A 38 2.21 6.40 -5.07
C MET A 38 2.61 6.80 -6.49
N GLN A 39 1.68 7.29 -7.31
CA GLN A 39 1.97 7.76 -8.67
C GLN A 39 2.81 9.05 -8.68
N GLU A 40 2.53 9.99 -7.78
CA GLU A 40 3.32 11.22 -7.61
C GLU A 40 4.77 10.90 -7.18
N CYS A 41 4.96 9.85 -6.39
CA CYS A 41 6.28 9.35 -6.00
C CYS A 41 7.02 8.59 -7.11
N GLY A 42 6.40 8.38 -8.27
CA GLY A 42 6.97 7.64 -9.39
C GLY A 42 6.81 6.12 -9.30
N VAL A 43 5.92 5.61 -8.44
CA VAL A 43 5.55 4.19 -8.44
C VAL A 43 4.64 3.92 -9.64
N PRO A 44 4.98 2.96 -10.52
CA PRO A 44 4.12 2.58 -11.64
C PRO A 44 2.73 2.17 -11.17
N ARG A 45 1.69 2.62 -11.87
CA ARG A 45 0.29 2.35 -11.53
C ARG A 45 0.00 0.86 -11.35
N GLU A 46 0.57 0.00 -12.18
CA GLU A 46 0.42 -1.46 -12.09
C GLU A 46 1.01 -2.05 -10.81
N ILE A 47 2.10 -1.48 -10.30
CA ILE A 47 2.70 -1.87 -9.02
C ILE A 47 1.80 -1.37 -7.88
N ALA A 48 1.40 -0.09 -7.91
CA ALA A 48 0.55 0.50 -6.89
C ALA A 48 -0.79 -0.24 -6.76
N MET A 49 -1.46 -0.56 -7.88
CA MET A 49 -2.72 -1.31 -7.88
C MET A 49 -2.57 -2.73 -7.32
N ARG A 50 -1.46 -3.42 -7.59
CA ARG A 50 -1.19 -4.75 -7.03
C ARG A 50 -0.98 -4.68 -5.52
N VAL A 51 -0.26 -3.66 -5.04
CA VAL A 51 -0.03 -3.47 -3.61
C VAL A 51 -1.35 -3.13 -2.90
N LEU A 52 -2.06 -2.10 -3.37
CA LEU A 52 -3.27 -1.59 -2.73
C LEU A 52 -4.47 -2.55 -2.85
N GLY A 53 -4.52 -3.33 -3.93
CA GLY A 53 -5.55 -4.34 -4.15
C GLY A 53 -5.24 -5.71 -3.52
N ALA A 54 -4.10 -5.87 -2.85
CA ALA A 54 -3.75 -7.18 -2.30
C ALA A 54 -4.70 -7.58 -1.17
N PRO A 55 -5.17 -8.85 -1.14
CA PRO A 55 -6.11 -9.36 -0.12
C PRO A 55 -5.53 -9.36 1.31
N CYS A 56 -4.25 -9.04 1.45
CA CYS A 56 -3.56 -8.83 2.72
C CYS A 56 -4.06 -7.59 3.46
N PHE A 57 -4.49 -6.55 2.74
CA PHE A 57 -4.85 -5.24 3.31
C PHE A 57 -6.35 -5.07 3.53
N GLY A 58 -7.19 -5.92 2.91
CA GLY A 58 -8.64 -5.93 3.08
C GLY A 58 -9.15 -6.68 4.33
N ARG A 59 -8.26 -7.26 5.13
CA ARG A 59 -8.61 -7.94 6.39
C ARG A 59 -8.16 -7.11 7.59
N HIS A 60 -8.64 -5.88 7.68
CA HIS A 60 -8.80 -5.29 9.01
C HIS A 60 -9.98 -6.04 9.64
N PRO A 61 -9.80 -6.86 10.70
CA PRO A 61 -10.95 -7.29 11.47
C PRO A 61 -11.63 -6.00 11.94
N ALA A 62 -12.89 -5.83 11.56
CA ALA A 62 -13.72 -4.78 12.13
C ALA A 62 -13.56 -4.86 13.66
N PRO A 63 -13.40 -3.73 14.37
CA PRO A 63 -13.47 -3.77 15.82
C PRO A 63 -14.84 -4.35 16.18
N THR A 64 -14.84 -5.60 16.64
CA THR A 64 -16.05 -6.24 17.11
C THR A 64 -16.41 -5.47 18.38
N ASN A 65 -17.46 -4.66 18.34
CA ASN A 65 -18.03 -4.06 19.54
C ASN A 65 -18.67 -5.18 20.38
N ALA A 66 -17.83 -6.00 21.04
CA ALA A 66 -18.24 -7.11 21.90
C ALA A 66 -18.36 -6.65 23.37
N HIS A 67 -19.09 -5.55 23.60
CA HIS A 67 -19.41 -5.06 24.95
C HIS A 67 -20.85 -4.54 25.07
N ALA A 68 -21.83 -5.28 24.54
CA ALA A 68 -23.24 -4.93 24.76
C ALA A 68 -24.19 -6.14 24.75
N GLU A 69 -23.90 -7.21 25.51
CA GLU A 69 -24.99 -8.12 25.92
C GLU A 69 -24.60 -9.00 27.13
N ALA A 70 -24.58 -8.40 28.32
CA ALA A 70 -24.58 -9.14 29.58
C ALA A 70 -25.41 -8.37 30.62
N ALA A 71 -26.70 -8.20 30.33
CA ALA A 71 -27.70 -7.76 31.32
C ALA A 71 -29.12 -8.11 30.84
N ARG A 72 -29.49 -9.39 30.94
CA ARG A 72 -30.87 -9.83 31.20
C ARG A 72 -30.86 -11.09 32.04
#